data_AF-A0A7W1HFY5-F1
#
_entry.id   AF-A0A7W1HFY5-F1
#
_cell.length_a   1.000
_cell.length_b   1.000
_cell.length_c   1.000
_cell.angle_alpha   90.00
_cell.angle_beta   90.00
_cell.angle_gamma   90.00
#
_symmetry.space_group_name_H-M   'P 1'
#
loop_
_entity.id
_entity.type
_entity.pdbx_description
1 polymer ?
#
loop_
_entity_poly.entity_id
_entity_poly.type
_entity_poly.pdbx_seq_one_letter_code
_entity_poly.pdbx_strand_id
1 'polypeptide(L)'
;MIDRADNCINFCEMKFSSNRFVINNAYEKELRQRKAIFIEKTRTRKTVFFTFITLYGISKESGYFGMVDKELTMDDLFLPARQ
;
A
#
# COMPACT_ATOMS: atom_id res chain seq x y z
N MET A 1 9.48 0.40 4.74
CA MET A 1 9.62 -0.73 3.80
C MET A 1 9.98 -1.96 4.61
N ILE A 2 9.40 -3.11 4.29
CA ILE A 2 9.76 -4.40 4.91
C ILE A 2 10.32 -5.28 3.80
N ASP A 3 11.60 -5.62 3.89
CA ASP A 3 12.22 -6.60 3.01
C ASP A 3 12.10 -8.01 3.63
N ARG A 4 11.41 -8.90 2.93
CA ARG A 4 11.08 -10.23 3.45
C ARG A 4 12.00 -11.30 2.87
N ALA A 5 12.16 -12.38 3.62
CA ALA A 5 12.94 -13.55 3.19
C ALA A 5 12.26 -14.34 2.05
N ASP A 6 10.94 -14.21 1.88
CA ASP A 6 10.14 -14.92 0.89
C ASP A 6 10.06 -14.19 -0.48
N ASN A 7 11.15 -13.52 -0.89
CA ASN A 7 11.25 -12.78 -2.16
C ASN A 7 10.19 -11.67 -2.37
N CYS A 8 9.70 -11.10 -1.28
CA CYS A 8 8.71 -10.03 -1.32
C CYS A 8 9.23 -8.78 -0.60
N ILE A 9 8.88 -7.59 -1.11
CA ILE A 9 9.14 -6.31 -0.46
C ILE A 9 7.80 -5.60 -0.28
N ASN A 10 7.48 -5.20 0.94
CA ASN A 10 6.30 -4.38 1.22
C ASN A 10 6.69 -2.91 1.36
N PHE A 11 6.11 -2.07 0.50
CA PHE A 11 6.05 -0.62 0.67
C PHE A 11 4.83 -0.26 1.51
N CYS A 12 5.10 0.03 2.78
CA CYS A 12 4.08 0.45 3.73
C CYS A 12 3.81 1.95 3.59
N GLU A 13 2.64 2.33 3.10
CA GLU A 13 2.16 3.71 3.02
C GLU A 13 1.19 3.97 4.18
N MET A 14 1.59 4.83 5.12
CA MET A 14 0.72 5.25 6.22
C MET A 14 0.03 6.55 5.83
N LYS A 15 -1.31 6.54 5.81
CA LYS A 15 -2.11 7.72 5.46
C LYS A 15 -3.19 7.96 6.50
N PHE A 16 -3.28 9.21 6.93
CA PHE A 16 -4.33 9.68 7.83
C PHE A 16 -5.39 10.43 7.04
N SER A 17 -6.66 10.09 7.30
CA SER A 17 -7.82 10.77 6.74
C SER A 17 -9.02 10.50 7.65
N SER A 18 -9.88 11.51 7.83
CA SER A 18 -11.13 11.37 8.59
C SER A 18 -12.15 10.46 7.89
N ASN A 19 -11.97 10.24 6.58
CA ASN A 19 -12.77 9.34 5.76
C ASN A 19 -11.87 8.29 5.10
N ARG A 20 -12.45 7.38 4.32
CA ARG A 20 -11.69 6.49 3.43
C ARG A 20 -10.69 7.27 2.58
N PHE A 21 -9.43 6.83 2.56
CA PHE A 21 -8.37 7.49 1.81
C PHE A 21 -8.61 7.33 0.31
N VAL A 22 -8.67 8.44 -0.41
CA VAL A 22 -8.88 8.44 -1.87
C VAL A 22 -7.53 8.49 -2.56
N ILE A 23 -7.19 7.41 -3.27
CA ILE A 23 -6.08 7.43 -4.22
C ILE A 23 -6.56 8.18 -5.45
N ASN A 24 -6.01 9.37 -5.72
CA ASN A 24 -6.28 10.11 -6.94
C ASN A 24 -5.27 9.75 -8.05
N ASN A 25 -5.52 10.23 -9.26
CA ASN A 25 -4.67 9.94 -10.42
C ASN A 25 -3.21 10.41 -10.24
N ALA A 26 -2.99 11.55 -9.59
CA ALA A 26 -1.63 12.07 -9.37
C ALA A 26 -0.84 11.17 -8.41
N TYR A 27 -1.47 10.75 -7.32
CA TYR A 27 -0.85 9.89 -6.32
C TYR A 27 -0.66 8.47 -6.85
N GLU A 28 -1.58 7.95 -7.67
CA GLU A 28 -1.39 6.68 -8.36
C GLU A 28 -0.14 6.67 -9.25
N LYS A 29 0.05 7.73 -10.04
CA LYS A 29 1.25 7.91 -10.86
C LYS A 29 2.52 7.95 -10.02
N GLU A 30 2.47 8.66 -8.89
CA GLU A 30 3.58 8.71 -7.94
C GLU A 30 3.93 7.31 -7.41
N LEU A 31 2.94 6.50 -7.02
CA LEU A 31 3.15 5.13 -6.55
C LEU A 31 3.79 4.26 -7.64
N ARG A 32 3.32 4.34 -8.88
CA ARG A 32 3.91 3.61 -10.01
C ARG A 32 5.35 4.02 -10.27
N GLN A 33 5.60 5.33 -10.31
CA GLN A 33 6.93 5.88 -10.53
C GLN A 33 7.90 5.45 -9.42
N ARG A 34 7.47 5.54 -8.16
CA ARG A 34 8.28 5.11 -7.01
C ARG A 34 8.64 3.63 -7.08
N LYS A 35 7.68 2.76 -7.43
CA LYS A 35 7.93 1.32 -7.63
C LYS A 35 8.90 1.08 -8.80
N ALA A 36 8.72 1.76 -9.92
CA ALA A 36 9.60 1.64 -11.08
C ALA A 36 11.05 2.07 -10.76
N ILE A 37 11.22 3.26 -10.16
CA ILE A 37 12.54 3.78 -9.76
C ILE A 37 13.21 2.82 -8.78
N PHE A 38 12.47 2.32 -7.79
CA PHE A 38 13.04 1.39 -6.82
C PHE A 38 13.56 0.10 -7.48
N ILE A 39 12.77 -0.50 -8.37
CA ILE A 39 13.17 -1.70 -9.10
C ILE A 39 14.40 -1.40 -9.97
N GLU A 40 14.42 -0.27 -10.69
CA GLU A 40 15.54 0.13 -11.53
C GLU A 40 16.84 0.30 -10.71
N LYS A 41 16.79 1.04 -9.60
CA LYS A 41 17.97 1.37 -8.79
C LYS A 41 18.49 0.19 -7.99
N THR A 42 17.61 -0.65 -7.47
CA THR A 42 18.01 -1.81 -6.66
C THR A 42 18.29 -3.06 -7.49
N ARG A 43 17.79 -3.11 -8.74
CA ARG A 43 17.78 -4.30 -9.60
C ARG A 43 17.19 -5.52 -8.88
N THR A 44 16.30 -5.29 -7.92
CA THR A 44 15.67 -6.37 -7.16
C THR A 44 14.81 -7.23 -8.07
N ARG A 45 14.86 -8.55 -7.85
CA ARG A 45 13.93 -9.51 -8.47
C ARG A 45 12.75 -9.82 -7.56
N LYS A 46 12.72 -9.24 -6.35
CA LYS A 46 11.64 -9.44 -5.39
C LYS A 46 10.36 -8.75 -5.86
N THR A 47 9.22 -9.36 -5.58
CA THR A 47 7.92 -8.77 -5.85
C THR A 47 7.68 -7.61 -4.90
N VAL A 48 7.40 -6.42 -5.44
CA VAL A 48 7.14 -5.22 -4.63
C VAL A 48 5.62 -5.03 -4.48
N PHE A 49 5.13 -5.03 -3.25
CA PHE A 49 3.74 -4.81 -2.90
C PHE A 49 3.56 -3.46 -2.22
N PHE A 50 2.43 -2.79 -2.47
CA PHE A 50 1.98 -1.67 -1.67
C PHE A 50 1.03 -2.15 -0.58
N THR A 51 1.39 -1.86 0.66
CA THR A 51 0.56 -2.09 1.85
C THR A 51 0.16 -0.74 2.41
N PHE A 52 -1.12 -0.43 2.38
CA PHE A 52 -1.63 0.79 2.96
C PHE A 52 -2.08 0.59 4.39
N ILE A 53 -1.73 1.53 5.25
CA ILE A 53 -2.17 1.58 6.64
C ILE A 53 -2.96 2.87 6.79
N THR A 54 -4.26 2.73 7.03
CA THR A 54 -5.19 3.86 7.13
C THR A 54 -6.13 3.66 8.32
N LEU A 55 -6.90 4.67 8.69
CA LEU A 55 -7.89 4.51 9.76
C LEU A 55 -9.12 3.74 9.27
N TYR A 56 -9.71 4.17 8.15
CA TYR A 56 -11.02 3.72 7.67
C TYR A 56 -10.97 2.95 6.35
N GLY A 57 -9.78 2.64 5.85
CA GLY A 57 -9.55 2.00 4.57
C GLY A 57 -9.44 2.98 3.40
N ILE A 58 -9.42 2.44 2.19
CA ILE A 58 -9.22 3.12 0.92
C ILE A 58 -10.55 3.18 0.17
N SER A 59 -10.79 4.32 -0.46
CA SER A 59 -11.97 4.49 -1.29
C SER A 59 -11.86 3.63 -2.55
N LYS A 60 -12.91 2.86 -2.83
CA LYS A 60 -13.04 2.05 -4.05
C LYS A 60 -13.52 2.87 -5.26
N GLU A 61 -14.00 4.09 -5.02
CA GLU A 61 -14.63 4.94 -6.05
C GLU A 61 -13.62 5.46 -7.07
N SER A 62 -12.33 5.56 -6.71
CA SER A 62 -11.32 6.16 -7.59
C SER A 62 -10.86 5.25 -8.73
N GLY A 63 -11.26 3.97 -8.76
CA GLY A 63 -10.86 3.01 -9.79
C GLY A 63 -9.38 2.56 -9.71
N TYR A 64 -8.57 3.18 -8.85
CA TYR A 64 -7.15 2.87 -8.67
C TYR A 64 -6.89 1.83 -7.56
N PHE A 65 -7.93 1.15 -7.08
CA PHE A 65 -7.83 0.13 -6.03
C PHE A 65 -6.86 -1.00 -6.39
N GLY A 66 -6.71 -1.33 -7.68
CA GLY A 66 -5.73 -2.34 -8.15
C GLY A 66 -4.26 -1.99 -7.89
N MET A 67 -3.95 -0.77 -7.47
CA MET A 67 -2.59 -0.38 -7.04
C MET A 67 -2.29 -0.80 -5.58
N VAL A 68 -3.31 -1.17 -4.83
CA VAL A 68 -3.25 -1.54 -3.41
C VAL A 68 -3.24 -3.06 -3.30
N ASP A 69 -2.10 -3.65 -2.94
CA ASP A 69 -1.99 -5.10 -2.77
C ASP A 69 -2.54 -5.55 -1.41
N LYS A 70 -2.32 -4.72 -0.39
CA LYS A 70 -2.77 -4.95 0.99
C LYS A 70 -3.24 -3.65 1.62
N GLU A 71 -4.21 -3.78 2.50
CA GLU A 71 -4.73 -2.69 3.31
C GLU A 71 -4.85 -3.19 4.75
N LEU A 72 -4.44 -2.34 5.69
CA LEU A 72 -4.64 -2.48 7.12
C LEU A 72 -5.37 -1.24 7.61
N THR A 73 -6.42 -1.46 8.39
CA THR A 73 -7.23 -0.44 9.04
C THR A 73 -6.88 -0.33 10.52
N MET A 74 -7.44 0.68 11.22
CA MET A 74 -7.31 0.76 12.68
C MET A 74 -7.82 -0.54 13.34
N ASP A 75 -8.93 -1.08 12.84
CA ASP A 75 -9.54 -2.29 13.37
C ASP A 75 -8.59 -3.49 13.29
N ASP A 76 -7.88 -3.65 12.17
CA ASP A 76 -6.92 -4.76 11.99
C ASP A 76 -5.71 -4.68 12.95
N LEU A 77 -5.41 -3.48 13.48
CA LEU A 77 -4.27 -3.25 14.36
C LEU A 77 -4.64 -3.33 15.85
N PHE A 78 -5.88 -3.01 16.20
CA PHE A 78 -6.27 -2.80 17.61
C PHE A 78 -7.47 -3.62 18.07
N LEU A 79 -8.28 -4.17 17.16
CA LEU A 79 -9.35 -5.09 17.53
C LEU A 79 -8.82 -6.53 17.56
N PRO A 80 -9.37 -7.39 18.43
CA PRO A 80 -9.01 -8.80 18.47
C PRO A 80 -9.26 -9.46 17.12
N ALA A 81 -8.37 -10.39 16.75
CA ALA A 81 -8.50 -11.15 15.52
C ALA A 81 -9.87 -11.84 15.47
N ARG A 82 -10.61 -11.65 14.38
CA ARG A 82 -11.86 -12.38 14.14
C ARG A 82 -11.54 -13.86 14.00
N GLN A 83 -12.02 -14.68 14.94
CA GLN A 83 -11.97 -16.14 14.88
C GLN A 83 -12.97 -16.67 13.85
#